data_AF-A0A2V9IQL1-F1
#
_entry.id   AF-A0A2V9IQL1-F1
#
_cell.length_a   1.000
_cell.length_b   1.000
_cell.length_c   1.000
_cell.angle_alpha   90.00
_cell.angle_beta   90.00
_cell.angle_gamma   90.00
#
_symmetry.space_group_name_H-M   'P 1'
#
loop_
_entity.id
_entity.type
_entity.pdbx_description
1 polymer ?
#
loop_
_entity_poly.entity_id
_entity_poly.type
_entity_poly.pdbx_seq_one_letter_code
_entity_poly.pdbx_strand_id
1 'polypeptide(L)'
;MHRSSSTLRSRADMLKFPPIVAAQRLQTWLLVMALMAIVVTGLLVVDLARNLRTVVISEANRALTSAVSELVQGSRSWESGHERRVSSIETWDQELKSVSYEVLRSYPDVEGGYLWHEEVVGHSFPTYTEPGSTLRQPALEHRQVLNALEESRRTGRVANRFAQDHNDVVLVAVLAQRESPLAAWSLRRIFNFSSSSELNKRLLLAGVMLFASLAVGFVLKLSFSLQQGFAVVQAGLERLRTDLSYRLPDQDHELRPVVQAINTMAESRQKLEAALRREDRLRVMGRVVAGIAHEIRNPLNSLRLTIRVLARRLQAQPEAAEPIQLVINEIDRLDTLLKSLLAFPRPDTGPRETSRRREGREDPSGRSHGV
;
A
#
# COMPACT_ATOMS: atom_id res chain seq x y z
N MET A 1 46.86 -34.73 -7.01
CA MET A 1 45.51 -34.68 -6.41
C MET A 1 45.26 -33.26 -5.89
N HIS A 2 44.67 -32.39 -6.72
CA HIS A 2 44.37 -31.01 -6.35
C HIS A 2 43.08 -30.60 -7.07
N ARG A 3 41.93 -30.73 -6.40
CA ARG A 3 40.63 -30.17 -6.82
C ARG A 3 39.60 -30.44 -5.73
N SER A 4 39.51 -29.57 -4.73
CA SER A 4 38.36 -29.49 -3.78
C SER A 4 38.41 -28.20 -2.94
N SER A 5 38.77 -27.07 -3.54
CA SER A 5 38.84 -25.77 -2.83
C SER A 5 38.08 -24.63 -3.54
N SER A 6 37.38 -24.89 -4.65
CA SER A 6 36.71 -23.84 -5.43
C SER A 6 35.21 -23.66 -5.13
N THR A 7 34.54 -24.59 -4.45
CA THR A 7 33.07 -24.55 -4.28
C THR A 7 32.58 -23.83 -3.03
N LEU A 8 33.45 -23.57 -2.03
CA LEU A 8 33.08 -22.85 -0.81
C LEU A 8 33.20 -21.32 -0.92
N ARG A 9 33.94 -20.81 -1.92
CA ARG A 9 34.12 -19.36 -2.11
C ARG A 9 32.95 -18.66 -2.79
N SER A 10 32.05 -19.41 -3.44
CA SER A 10 30.96 -18.87 -4.25
C SER A 10 29.67 -18.54 -3.47
N ARG A 11 29.50 -19.03 -2.23
CA ARG A 11 28.26 -18.80 -1.45
C ARG A 11 28.30 -17.58 -0.53
N ALA A 12 29.48 -17.01 -0.28
CA ALA A 12 29.64 -15.83 0.57
C ALA A 12 29.27 -14.50 -0.14
N ASP A 13 29.07 -14.52 -1.47
CA ASP A 13 28.76 -13.32 -2.27
C ASP A 13 27.25 -13.07 -2.47
N MET A 14 26.35 -13.93 -1.97
CA MET A 14 24.90 -13.84 -2.26
C MET A 14 24.07 -12.93 -1.33
N LEU A 15 24.66 -12.30 -0.32
CA LEU A 15 23.98 -11.37 0.60
C LEU A 15 24.75 -10.05 0.72
N LYS A 16 25.12 -9.45 -0.41
CA LYS A 16 25.50 -8.04 -0.41
C LYS A 16 24.22 -7.21 -0.38
N PHE A 17 23.93 -6.61 0.77
CA PHE A 17 22.94 -5.54 0.85
C PHE A 17 23.23 -4.52 -0.26
N PRO A 18 22.21 -3.98 -0.94
CA PRO A 18 22.41 -3.00 -1.99
C PRO A 18 23.33 -1.90 -1.46
N PRO A 19 24.39 -1.51 -2.21
CA PRO A 19 25.26 -0.43 -1.78
C PRO A 19 24.41 0.80 -1.44
N ILE A 20 24.83 1.60 -0.47
CA ILE A 20 24.09 2.80 0.02
C ILE A 20 23.51 3.65 -1.13
N VAL A 21 24.22 3.68 -2.27
CA VAL A 21 23.81 4.33 -3.52
C VAL A 21 22.49 3.81 -4.12
N ALA A 22 22.22 2.50 -4.05
CA ALA A 22 20.97 1.90 -4.52
C ALA A 22 19.79 2.21 -3.60
N ALA A 23 20.01 2.29 -2.28
CA ALA A 23 19.01 2.78 -1.33
C ALA A 23 18.70 4.28 -1.56
N GLN A 24 19.72 5.09 -1.82
CA GLN A 24 19.55 6.51 -2.19
C GLN A 24 18.79 6.67 -3.50
N ARG A 25 19.08 5.85 -4.53
CA ARG A 25 18.34 5.88 -5.80
C ARG A 25 16.87 5.54 -5.60
N LEU A 26 16.55 4.50 -4.84
CA LEU A 26 15.16 4.14 -4.53
C LEU A 26 14.45 5.29 -3.82
N GLN A 27 15.11 5.94 -2.85
CA GLN A 27 14.58 7.10 -2.14
C GLN A 27 14.31 8.27 -3.09
N THR A 28 15.23 8.59 -4.00
CA THR A 28 15.00 9.65 -5.00
C THR A 28 13.83 9.33 -5.92
N TRP A 29 13.69 8.09 -6.38
CA TRP A 29 12.56 7.68 -7.23
C TRP A 29 11.22 7.74 -6.48
N LEU A 30 11.18 7.32 -5.21
CA LEU A 30 9.98 7.42 -4.38
C LEU A 30 9.57 8.88 -4.15
N LEU A 31 10.54 9.77 -3.90
CA LEU A 31 10.27 11.20 -3.75
C LEU A 31 9.76 11.83 -5.05
N VAL A 32 10.37 11.49 -6.19
CA VAL A 32 9.93 11.97 -7.50
C VAL A 32 8.52 11.48 -7.82
N MET A 33 8.23 10.19 -7.56
CA MET A 33 6.89 9.63 -7.77
C MET A 33 5.84 10.28 -6.87
N ALA A 34 6.17 10.50 -5.59
CA ALA A 34 5.28 11.21 -4.67
C ALA A 34 5.00 12.64 -5.15
N LEU A 35 6.05 13.38 -5.53
CA LEU A 35 5.93 14.75 -6.04
C LEU A 35 5.08 14.80 -7.33
N MET A 36 5.31 13.86 -8.24
CA MET A 36 4.51 13.76 -9.48
C MET A 36 3.03 13.47 -9.19
N ALA A 37 2.74 12.54 -8.29
CA ALA A 37 1.35 12.23 -7.91
C ALA A 37 0.64 13.45 -7.31
N ILE A 38 1.34 14.25 -6.52
CA ILE A 38 0.84 15.50 -5.95
C ILE A 38 0.50 16.51 -7.04
N VAL A 39 1.42 16.74 -7.97
CA VAL A 39 1.23 17.68 -9.08
C VAL A 39 0.04 17.26 -9.94
N VAL A 40 -0.04 15.98 -10.29
CA VAL A 40 -1.16 15.43 -11.08
C VAL A 40 -2.49 15.59 -10.34
N THR A 41 -2.53 15.29 -9.03
CA THR A 41 -3.74 15.45 -8.23
C THR A 41 -4.18 16.92 -8.17
N GLY A 42 -3.24 17.84 -7.96
CA GLY A 42 -3.51 19.27 -7.98
C GLY A 42 -4.07 19.74 -9.32
N LEU A 43 -3.47 19.29 -10.43
CA LEU A 43 -3.96 19.59 -11.77
C LEU A 43 -5.38 19.04 -12.01
N LEU A 44 -5.66 17.80 -11.60
CA LEU A 44 -6.99 17.18 -11.72
C LEU A 44 -8.04 17.93 -10.91
N VAL A 45 -7.72 18.38 -9.70
CA VAL A 45 -8.64 19.18 -8.87
C VAL A 45 -8.94 20.53 -9.51
N VAL A 46 -7.92 21.21 -10.05
CA VAL A 46 -8.09 22.47 -10.78
C VAL A 46 -8.94 22.26 -12.04
N ASP A 47 -8.67 21.20 -12.79
CA ASP A 47 -9.43 20.84 -13.98
C ASP A 47 -10.91 20.54 -13.65
N LEU A 48 -11.16 19.72 -12.64
CA LEU A 48 -12.52 19.41 -12.16
C LEU A 48 -13.26 20.68 -11.73
N ALA A 49 -12.58 21.59 -11.01
CA ALA A 49 -13.17 22.85 -10.58
C ALA A 49 -13.47 23.80 -11.75
N ARG A 50 -12.70 23.75 -12.85
CA ARG A 50 -12.97 24.51 -14.07
C ARG A 50 -14.14 23.93 -14.86
N ASN A 51 -14.21 22.60 -14.94
CA ASN A 51 -15.20 21.90 -15.76
C ASN A 51 -16.59 21.81 -15.10
N LEU A 52 -16.69 21.92 -13.77
CA LEU A 52 -17.98 21.94 -13.09
C LEU A 52 -18.87 23.11 -13.57
N ARG A 53 -18.25 24.28 -13.83
CA ARG A 53 -18.95 25.48 -14.29
C ARG A 53 -19.64 25.28 -15.64
N THR A 54 -18.92 24.71 -16.60
CA THR A 54 -19.45 24.47 -17.96
C THR A 54 -20.56 23.44 -17.96
N VAL A 55 -20.48 22.39 -17.13
CA VAL A 55 -21.52 21.37 -17.01
C VAL A 55 -22.82 21.97 -16.46
N VAL A 56 -22.75 22.71 -15.36
CA VAL A 56 -23.94 23.31 -14.73
C VAL A 56 -24.63 24.32 -15.66
N ILE A 57 -23.85 25.17 -16.34
CA ILE A 57 -24.39 26.14 -17.30
C ILE A 57 -25.05 25.43 -18.49
N SER A 58 -24.42 24.36 -19.01
CA SER A 58 -25.00 23.61 -20.13
C SER A 58 -26.32 22.96 -19.75
N GLU A 59 -26.43 22.40 -18.56
CA GLU A 59 -27.66 21.75 -18.09
C GLU A 59 -28.76 22.78 -17.86
N ALA A 60 -28.44 23.91 -17.22
CA ALA A 60 -29.40 24.99 -17.01
C ALA A 60 -29.88 25.59 -18.35
N ASN A 61 -29.00 25.78 -19.34
CA ASN A 61 -29.40 26.23 -20.67
C ASN A 61 -30.35 25.24 -21.37
N ARG A 62 -30.15 23.93 -21.22
CA ARG A 62 -31.08 22.93 -21.77
C ARG A 62 -32.45 23.04 -21.11
N ALA A 63 -32.49 23.13 -19.78
CA ALA A 63 -33.74 23.30 -19.04
C ALA A 63 -34.50 24.57 -19.49
N LEU A 64 -33.81 25.71 -19.60
CA LEU A 64 -34.41 26.97 -20.08
C LEU A 64 -34.90 26.88 -21.53
N THR A 65 -34.13 26.23 -22.40
CA THR A 65 -34.49 26.03 -23.82
C THR A 65 -35.75 25.16 -23.95
N SER A 66 -35.84 24.08 -23.16
CA SER A 66 -37.03 23.22 -23.12
C SER A 66 -38.24 23.95 -22.55
N ALA A 67 -38.08 24.65 -21.41
CA ALA A 67 -39.14 25.44 -20.78
C ALA A 67 -39.74 26.47 -21.75
N VAL A 68 -38.90 27.23 -22.46
CA VAL A 68 -39.35 28.24 -23.43
C VAL A 68 -40.06 27.60 -24.63
N SER A 69 -39.58 26.45 -25.10
CA SER A 69 -40.23 25.73 -26.19
C SER A 69 -41.63 25.23 -25.79
N GLU A 70 -41.77 24.72 -24.57
CA GLU A 70 -43.06 24.29 -24.01
C GLU A 70 -43.99 25.48 -23.73
N LEU A 71 -43.47 26.61 -23.25
CA LEU A 71 -44.24 27.84 -23.08
C LEU A 71 -44.83 28.32 -24.40
N VAL A 72 -44.05 28.32 -25.49
CA VAL A 72 -44.54 28.66 -26.84
C VAL A 72 -45.61 27.67 -27.31
N GLN A 73 -45.45 26.37 -27.04
CA GLN A 73 -46.48 25.38 -27.39
C GLN A 73 -47.77 25.61 -26.59
N GLY A 74 -47.66 25.90 -25.30
CA GLY A 74 -48.77 26.25 -24.43
C GLY A 74 -49.52 27.51 -24.91
N SER A 75 -48.80 28.57 -25.29
CA SER A 75 -49.41 29.81 -25.75
C SER A 75 -50.13 29.69 -27.09
N ARG A 76 -49.66 28.83 -28.01
CA ARG A 76 -50.38 28.58 -29.29
C ARG A 76 -51.78 28.03 -29.06
N SER A 77 -51.93 27.13 -28.09
CA SER A 77 -53.25 26.60 -27.72
C SER A 77 -54.15 27.71 -27.19
N TRP A 78 -53.59 28.63 -26.39
CA TRP A 78 -54.29 29.80 -25.87
C TRP A 78 -54.66 30.79 -26.99
N GLU A 79 -53.74 31.15 -27.89
CA GLU A 79 -53.96 32.08 -29.02
C GLU A 79 -55.10 31.60 -29.93
N SER A 80 -55.13 30.30 -30.25
CA SER A 80 -56.19 29.70 -31.09
C SER A 80 -57.61 29.80 -30.47
N GLY A 81 -57.69 29.92 -29.13
CA GLY A 81 -58.94 30.12 -28.41
C GLY A 81 -59.37 31.58 -28.26
N HIS A 82 -58.43 32.53 -28.38
CA HIS A 82 -58.61 33.94 -28.00
C HIS A 82 -58.76 34.92 -29.17
N GLU A 83 -58.44 34.55 -30.42
CA GLU A 83 -58.67 35.39 -31.62
C GLU A 83 -60.12 35.89 -31.82
N ARG A 84 -61.08 35.42 -31.01
CA ARG A 84 -62.50 35.82 -31.07
C ARG A 84 -62.98 36.75 -29.94
N ARG A 85 -62.15 37.16 -28.99
CA ARG A 85 -62.56 38.02 -27.85
C ARG A 85 -61.68 39.27 -27.71
N VAL A 86 -62.30 40.45 -27.69
CA VAL A 86 -61.64 41.69 -27.23
C VAL A 86 -61.56 41.61 -25.71
N SER A 87 -60.37 41.48 -25.15
CA SER A 87 -60.14 41.40 -23.70
C SER A 87 -58.97 42.30 -23.29
N SER A 88 -58.96 42.76 -22.03
CA SER A 88 -57.94 43.66 -21.49
C SER A 88 -56.60 42.93 -21.27
N ILE A 89 -55.49 43.68 -21.21
CA ILE A 89 -54.16 43.14 -20.86
C ILE A 89 -54.18 42.40 -19.51
N GLU A 90 -55.00 42.85 -18.56
CA GLU A 90 -55.13 42.23 -17.24
C GLU A 90 -55.77 40.83 -17.29
N THR A 91 -56.71 40.62 -18.21
CA THR A 91 -57.32 39.30 -18.42
C THR A 91 -56.34 38.35 -19.11
N TRP A 92 -55.56 38.85 -20.07
CA TRP A 92 -54.47 38.08 -20.68
C TRP A 92 -53.38 37.70 -19.68
N ASP A 93 -52.97 38.61 -18.78
CA ASP A 93 -51.95 38.32 -17.77
C ASP A 93 -52.38 37.15 -16.86
N GLN A 94 -53.64 37.11 -16.42
CA GLN A 94 -54.14 36.01 -15.57
C GLN A 94 -54.20 34.67 -16.30
N GLU A 95 -54.69 34.64 -17.54
CA GLU A 95 -54.81 33.41 -18.33
C GLU A 95 -53.43 32.85 -18.70
N LEU A 96 -52.54 33.71 -19.21
CA LEU A 96 -51.18 33.32 -19.56
C LEU A 96 -50.36 32.91 -18.33
N LYS A 97 -50.67 33.46 -17.14
CA LYS A 97 -50.07 33.02 -15.88
C LYS A 97 -50.44 31.59 -15.52
N SER A 98 -51.69 31.18 -15.80
CA SER A 98 -52.09 29.78 -15.62
C SER A 98 -51.30 28.86 -16.55
N VAL A 99 -51.10 29.27 -17.81
CA VAL A 99 -50.33 28.48 -18.80
C VAL A 99 -48.87 28.39 -18.38
N SER A 100 -48.25 29.52 -18.02
CA SER A 100 -46.84 29.54 -17.65
C SER A 100 -46.57 28.79 -16.36
N TYR A 101 -47.47 28.86 -15.37
CA TYR A 101 -47.35 28.10 -14.13
C TYR A 101 -47.38 26.58 -14.40
N GLU A 102 -48.29 26.13 -15.25
CA GLU A 102 -48.44 24.70 -15.58
C GLU A 102 -47.21 24.13 -16.29
N VAL A 103 -46.52 24.93 -17.11
CA VAL A 103 -45.26 24.53 -17.75
C VAL A 103 -44.12 24.59 -16.73
N LEU A 104 -43.95 25.73 -16.04
CA LEU A 104 -42.79 25.98 -15.20
C LEU A 104 -42.75 25.16 -13.91
N ARG A 105 -43.88 24.61 -13.45
CA ARG A 105 -43.88 23.67 -12.30
C ARG A 105 -43.05 22.40 -12.53
N SER A 106 -42.78 22.06 -13.79
CA SER A 106 -41.91 20.94 -14.19
C SER A 106 -40.41 21.32 -14.23
N TYR A 107 -40.09 22.60 -14.07
CA TYR A 107 -38.73 23.15 -14.20
C TYR A 107 -38.30 23.85 -12.90
N PRO A 108 -37.58 23.14 -12.01
CA PRO A 108 -37.14 23.70 -10.72
C PRO A 108 -36.24 24.93 -10.91
N ASP A 109 -36.45 25.96 -10.09
CA ASP A 109 -35.70 27.22 -10.09
C ASP A 109 -35.72 27.99 -11.42
N VAL A 110 -36.69 27.69 -12.30
CA VAL A 110 -36.87 28.41 -13.56
C VAL A 110 -38.04 29.38 -13.42
N GLU A 111 -37.74 30.63 -13.75
CA GLU A 111 -38.68 31.73 -13.90
C GLU A 111 -39.09 31.85 -15.36
N GLY A 112 -40.24 32.43 -15.63
CA GLY A 112 -40.60 32.71 -17.01
C GLY A 112 -42.01 33.21 -17.19
N GLY A 113 -42.37 33.31 -18.45
CA GLY A 113 -43.68 33.77 -18.87
C GLY A 113 -43.61 34.23 -20.31
N TYR A 114 -44.40 35.26 -20.61
CA TYR A 114 -44.55 35.77 -21.96
C TYR A 114 -44.20 37.25 -22.03
N LEU A 115 -43.89 37.70 -23.23
CA LEU A 115 -43.62 39.08 -23.58
C LEU A 115 -44.62 39.46 -24.66
N TRP A 116 -45.44 40.46 -24.37
CA TRP A 116 -46.24 41.13 -25.39
C TRP A 116 -45.51 42.40 -25.78
N HIS A 117 -44.95 42.41 -27.00
CA HIS A 117 -43.99 43.44 -27.44
C HIS A 117 -42.72 43.47 -26.58
N GLU A 118 -42.76 44.20 -25.46
CA GLU A 118 -41.69 44.39 -24.48
C GLU A 118 -42.20 44.31 -23.03
N GLU A 119 -43.52 44.19 -22.82
CA GLU A 119 -44.12 44.06 -21.51
C GLU A 119 -44.25 42.60 -21.09
N VAL A 120 -43.89 42.32 -19.84
CA VAL A 120 -43.96 40.97 -19.27
C VAL A 120 -45.41 40.66 -18.87
N VAL A 121 -45.97 39.61 -19.46
CA VAL A 121 -47.31 39.09 -19.16
C VAL A 121 -47.25 37.61 -18.82
N GLY A 122 -48.15 37.13 -17.97
CA GLY A 122 -48.21 35.73 -17.57
C GLY A 122 -46.95 35.26 -16.83
N HIS A 123 -46.34 36.11 -16.02
CA HIS A 123 -45.13 35.78 -15.25
C HIS A 123 -45.39 34.74 -14.15
N SER A 124 -44.52 33.74 -14.04
CA SER A 124 -44.55 32.69 -13.02
C SER A 124 -43.15 32.35 -12.48
N PHE A 125 -43.05 32.32 -11.13
CA PHE A 125 -41.96 31.85 -10.25
C PHE A 125 -40.56 32.51 -10.32
N PRO A 126 -39.83 32.69 -9.18
CA PRO A 126 -40.17 33.44 -7.97
C PRO A 126 -40.12 34.97 -8.14
N THR A 127 -40.69 35.70 -7.18
CA THR A 127 -40.86 37.18 -7.27
C THR A 127 -39.93 37.88 -6.29
N TYR A 128 -38.79 38.35 -6.78
CA TYR A 128 -37.94 39.34 -6.10
C TYR A 128 -38.14 40.69 -6.78
N THR A 129 -39.04 41.51 -6.25
CA THR A 129 -39.18 42.91 -6.68
C THR A 129 -38.54 43.82 -5.63
N GLU A 130 -37.69 44.75 -6.07
CA GLU A 130 -37.28 45.86 -5.22
C GLU A 130 -38.52 46.61 -4.71
N PRO A 131 -38.54 47.07 -3.45
CA PRO A 131 -39.66 47.85 -2.93
C PRO A 131 -39.94 49.07 -3.82
N GLY A 132 -41.08 49.08 -4.51
CA GLY A 132 -41.53 50.19 -5.38
C GLY A 132 -41.38 49.98 -6.89
N SER A 133 -40.87 48.84 -7.36
CA SER A 133 -40.81 48.52 -8.80
C SER A 133 -42.16 48.06 -9.35
N THR A 134 -42.63 48.67 -10.44
CA THR A 134 -43.75 48.17 -11.26
C THR A 134 -43.33 47.05 -12.21
N LEU A 135 -42.02 46.90 -12.44
CA LEU A 135 -41.43 45.83 -13.25
C LEU A 135 -41.19 44.59 -12.38
N ARG A 136 -41.68 43.44 -12.86
CA ARG A 136 -41.52 42.14 -12.20
C ARG A 136 -40.05 41.64 -12.21
N GLN A 137 -39.17 42.26 -13.00
CA GLN A 137 -37.76 41.88 -13.18
C GLN A 137 -36.80 43.07 -12.93
N PRO A 138 -35.62 42.84 -12.33
CA PRO A 138 -34.51 43.79 -12.28
C PRO A 138 -34.02 44.27 -13.66
N ALA A 139 -33.51 45.49 -13.74
CA ALA A 139 -33.08 46.13 -15.00
C ALA A 139 -32.00 45.36 -15.78
N LEU A 140 -31.10 44.66 -15.07
CA LEU A 140 -30.05 43.86 -15.71
C LEU A 140 -30.65 42.66 -16.46
N GLU A 141 -31.62 41.98 -15.85
CA GLU A 141 -32.29 40.80 -16.41
C GLU A 141 -33.20 41.22 -17.57
N HIS A 142 -33.97 42.30 -17.37
CA HIS A 142 -34.83 42.85 -18.40
C HIS A 142 -34.07 43.15 -19.69
N ARG A 143 -32.88 43.76 -19.58
CA ARG A 143 -32.01 44.02 -20.74
C ARG A 143 -31.57 42.74 -21.44
N GLN A 144 -31.25 41.67 -20.70
CA GLN A 144 -30.86 40.40 -21.29
C GLN A 144 -32.03 39.72 -22.01
N VAL A 145 -33.23 39.80 -21.44
CA VAL A 145 -34.46 39.29 -22.05
C VAL A 145 -34.75 40.02 -23.35
N LEU A 146 -34.70 41.36 -23.39
CA LEU A 146 -34.92 42.13 -24.61
C LEU A 146 -33.87 41.85 -25.69
N ASN A 147 -32.58 41.80 -25.32
CA ASN A 147 -31.51 41.46 -26.26
C ASN A 147 -31.66 40.04 -26.83
N ALA A 148 -32.12 39.08 -26.02
CA ALA A 148 -32.42 37.73 -26.47
C ALA A 148 -33.66 37.70 -27.36
N LEU A 149 -34.68 38.51 -27.06
CA LEU A 149 -35.89 38.66 -27.87
C LEU A 149 -35.56 39.15 -29.29
N GLU A 150 -34.74 40.20 -29.41
CA GLU A 150 -34.32 40.72 -30.71
C GLU A 150 -33.57 39.67 -31.55
N GLU A 151 -32.65 38.93 -30.93
CA GLU A 151 -31.95 37.85 -31.62
C GLU A 151 -32.90 36.72 -32.02
N SER A 152 -33.82 36.33 -31.13
CA SER A 152 -34.78 35.27 -31.42
C SER A 152 -35.74 35.68 -32.54
N ARG A 153 -36.22 36.93 -32.56
CA ARG A 153 -37.03 37.46 -33.66
C ARG A 153 -36.29 37.44 -35.00
N ARG A 154 -34.98 37.74 -34.99
CA ARG A 154 -34.15 37.70 -36.21
C ARG A 154 -33.87 36.29 -36.69
N THR A 155 -33.65 35.34 -35.79
CA THR A 155 -33.18 33.98 -36.12
C THR A 155 -34.29 32.93 -36.19
N GLY A 156 -35.44 33.19 -35.56
CA GLY A 156 -36.52 32.22 -35.36
C GLY A 156 -36.14 31.05 -34.44
N ARG A 157 -35.05 31.16 -33.67
CA ARG A 157 -34.54 30.11 -32.77
C ARG A 157 -34.49 30.61 -31.33
N VAL A 158 -34.32 29.69 -30.38
CA VAL A 158 -34.11 30.03 -28.97
C VAL A 158 -32.80 30.80 -28.85
N ALA A 159 -32.87 32.02 -28.31
CA ALA A 159 -31.72 32.86 -28.02
C ALA A 159 -31.37 32.73 -26.54
N ASN A 160 -30.17 32.23 -26.25
CA ASN A 160 -29.65 32.13 -24.89
C ASN A 160 -28.74 33.31 -24.56
N ARG A 161 -28.91 33.89 -23.38
CA ARG A 161 -28.06 34.93 -22.81
C ARG A 161 -27.66 34.57 -21.40
N PHE A 162 -26.52 35.10 -20.98
CA PHE A 162 -26.14 35.04 -19.58
C PHE A 162 -25.64 36.41 -19.14
N ALA A 163 -26.03 36.80 -17.93
CA ALA A 163 -25.47 37.93 -17.22
C ALA A 163 -24.84 37.43 -15.93
N GLN A 164 -23.77 38.11 -15.54
CA GLN A 164 -23.13 37.86 -14.25
C GLN A 164 -23.27 39.14 -13.42
N ASP A 165 -23.87 39.01 -12.24
CA ASP A 165 -24.01 40.09 -11.27
C ASP A 165 -23.32 39.68 -9.97
N HIS A 166 -22.18 40.30 -9.67
CA HIS A 166 -21.31 40.00 -8.53
C HIS A 166 -21.04 38.49 -8.33
N ASN A 167 -21.93 37.80 -7.63
CA ASN A 167 -21.83 36.39 -7.24
C ASN A 167 -22.77 35.45 -7.99
N ASP A 168 -23.75 35.99 -8.70
CA ASP A 168 -24.82 35.24 -9.32
C ASP A 168 -24.64 35.19 -10.83
N VAL A 169 -25.00 34.05 -11.41
CA VAL A 169 -25.13 33.90 -12.85
C VAL A 169 -26.59 33.79 -13.18
N VAL A 170 -27.06 34.72 -14.00
CA VAL A 170 -28.42 34.70 -14.54
C VAL A 170 -28.35 34.17 -15.95
N LEU A 171 -29.08 33.09 -16.21
CA LEU A 171 -29.23 32.50 -17.53
C LEU A 171 -30.63 32.83 -18.03
N VAL A 172 -30.74 33.25 -19.28
CA VAL A 172 -31.99 33.67 -19.91
C VAL A 172 -32.12 32.96 -21.25
N ALA A 173 -33.30 32.41 -21.52
CA ALA A 173 -33.67 31.90 -22.84
C ALA A 173 -34.93 32.60 -23.33
N VAL A 174 -34.96 32.98 -24.60
CA VAL A 174 -36.14 33.62 -25.23
C VAL A 174 -36.43 32.98 -26.58
N LEU A 175 -37.73 32.76 -26.86
CA LEU A 175 -38.22 32.31 -28.16
C LEU A 175 -39.38 33.18 -28.61
N ALA A 176 -39.16 33.93 -29.68
CA ALA A 176 -40.21 34.66 -30.36
C ALA A 176 -41.00 33.73 -31.29
N GLN A 177 -42.33 33.82 -31.24
CA GLN A 177 -43.17 33.15 -32.20
C GLN A 177 -43.12 33.87 -33.56
N ARG A 178 -43.08 33.11 -34.64
CA ARG A 178 -43.18 33.66 -36.00
C ARG A 178 -44.63 34.09 -36.20
N GLU A 179 -44.86 35.34 -36.59
CA GLU A 179 -46.20 35.92 -36.88
C GLU A 179 -47.09 36.19 -35.65
N SER A 180 -46.59 36.00 -34.42
CA SER A 180 -47.28 36.46 -33.21
C SER A 180 -46.47 37.56 -32.49
N PRO A 181 -47.13 38.59 -31.92
CA PRO A 181 -46.50 39.60 -31.07
C PRO A 181 -46.02 39.04 -29.72
N LEU A 182 -46.37 37.78 -29.41
CA LEU A 182 -46.09 37.10 -28.15
C LEU A 182 -44.79 36.29 -28.26
N ALA A 183 -43.90 36.45 -27.28
CA ALA A 183 -42.68 35.67 -27.15
C ALA A 183 -42.62 35.01 -25.77
N ALA A 184 -42.10 33.79 -25.68
CA ALA A 184 -41.87 33.14 -24.40
C ALA A 184 -40.45 33.43 -23.91
N TRP A 185 -40.29 33.59 -22.61
CA TRP A 185 -39.00 33.73 -21.98
C TRP A 185 -38.92 32.86 -20.73
N SER A 186 -37.72 32.42 -20.41
CA SER A 186 -37.40 31.82 -19.13
C SER A 186 -36.06 32.31 -18.61
N LEU A 187 -35.90 32.26 -17.30
CA LEU A 187 -34.72 32.71 -16.60
C LEU A 187 -34.40 31.73 -15.48
N ARG A 188 -33.12 31.50 -15.22
CA ARG A 188 -32.67 30.78 -14.02
C ARG A 188 -31.49 31.51 -13.42
N ARG A 189 -31.58 31.78 -12.12
CA ARG A 189 -30.49 32.37 -11.35
C ARG A 189 -29.74 31.28 -10.59
N ILE A 190 -28.43 31.29 -10.73
CA ILE A 190 -27.51 30.41 -10.01
C ILE A 190 -26.79 31.27 -8.98
N PHE A 191 -27.24 31.19 -7.74
CA PHE A 191 -26.72 31.98 -6.63
C PHE A 191 -25.32 31.51 -6.20
N ASN A 192 -24.48 32.45 -5.73
CA ASN A 192 -23.17 32.16 -5.11
C ASN A 192 -22.18 31.37 -5.99
N PHE A 193 -22.35 31.43 -7.31
CA PHE A 193 -21.54 30.68 -8.27
C PHE A 193 -20.08 31.17 -8.36
N SER A 194 -19.80 32.44 -8.00
CA SER A 194 -18.46 33.04 -8.08
C SER A 194 -17.70 33.10 -6.74
N SER A 195 -18.30 33.62 -5.66
CA SER A 195 -17.58 33.99 -4.42
C SER A 195 -17.27 32.83 -3.46
N SER A 196 -18.17 31.87 -3.33
CA SER A 196 -17.93 30.67 -2.53
C SER A 196 -16.93 29.72 -3.21
N SER A 197 -16.64 29.93 -4.50
CA SER A 197 -15.79 29.07 -5.30
C SER A 197 -14.30 29.41 -5.17
N GLU A 198 -13.90 30.68 -5.04
CA GLU A 198 -12.47 31.03 -5.03
C GLU A 198 -11.79 30.75 -3.69
N LEU A 199 -12.47 31.03 -2.56
CA LEU A 199 -11.94 30.68 -1.24
C LEU A 199 -11.89 29.16 -1.06
N ASN A 200 -12.96 28.44 -1.42
CA ASN A 200 -12.99 26.98 -1.31
C ASN A 200 -12.00 26.31 -2.26
N LYS A 201 -11.78 26.84 -3.48
CA LYS A 201 -10.70 26.36 -4.38
C LYS A 201 -9.31 26.56 -3.77
N ARG A 202 -9.04 27.73 -3.19
CA ARG A 202 -7.76 28.01 -2.51
C ARG A 202 -7.56 27.12 -1.28
N LEU A 203 -8.61 26.89 -0.50
CA LEU A 203 -8.58 25.98 0.66
C LEU A 203 -8.39 24.52 0.23
N LEU A 204 -9.05 24.07 -0.84
CA LEU A 204 -8.84 22.73 -1.43
C LEU A 204 -7.40 22.57 -1.92
N LEU A 205 -6.88 23.54 -2.67
CA LEU A 205 -5.49 23.54 -3.13
C LEU A 205 -4.51 23.53 -1.96
N ALA A 206 -4.72 24.36 -0.96
CA ALA A 206 -3.90 24.39 0.24
C ALA A 206 -3.98 23.06 1.01
N GLY A 207 -5.17 22.46 1.11
CA GLY A 207 -5.37 21.14 1.73
C GLY A 207 -4.64 20.02 0.99
N VAL A 208 -4.73 19.99 -0.35
CA VAL A 208 -3.99 19.03 -1.19
C VAL A 208 -2.48 19.25 -1.05
N MET A 209 -2.00 20.51 -1.07
CA MET A 209 -0.59 20.84 -0.86
C MET A 209 -0.08 20.46 0.54
N LEU A 210 -0.90 20.64 1.57
CA LEU A 210 -0.55 20.25 2.93
C LEU A 210 -0.47 18.73 3.06
N PHE A 211 -1.49 18.01 2.56
CA PHE A 211 -1.51 16.55 2.55
C PHE A 211 -0.31 15.97 1.78
N ALA A 212 -0.01 16.55 0.62
CA ALA A 212 1.16 16.27 -0.18
C ALA A 212 2.48 16.43 0.60
N SER A 213 2.64 17.56 1.30
CA SER A 213 3.83 17.86 2.10
C SER A 213 3.98 16.88 3.26
N LEU A 214 2.89 16.51 3.92
CA LEU A 214 2.87 15.51 4.99
C LEU A 214 3.24 14.11 4.45
N ALA A 215 2.72 13.74 3.28
CA ALA A 215 3.04 12.46 2.64
C ALA A 215 4.54 12.37 2.29
N VAL A 216 5.12 13.43 1.74
CA VAL A 216 6.57 13.51 1.47
C VAL A 216 7.37 13.40 2.76
N GLY A 217 6.99 14.14 3.81
CA GLY A 217 7.62 14.06 5.13
C GLY A 217 7.56 12.65 5.72
N PHE A 218 6.42 11.96 5.58
CA PHE A 218 6.25 10.58 6.02
C PHE A 218 7.16 9.61 5.25
N VAL A 219 7.21 9.71 3.93
CA VAL A 219 8.10 8.88 3.09
C VAL A 219 9.58 9.12 3.45
N LEU A 220 9.98 10.37 3.67
CA LEU A 220 11.33 10.70 4.12
C LEU A 220 11.63 10.08 5.48
N LYS A 221 10.74 10.26 6.46
CA LYS A 221 10.90 9.69 7.81
C LYS A 221 11.05 8.17 7.75
N LEU A 222 10.18 7.49 6.99
CA LEU A 222 10.22 6.04 6.82
C LEU A 222 11.53 5.59 6.14
N SER A 223 11.96 6.31 5.10
CA SER A 223 13.23 6.03 4.41
C SER A 223 14.44 6.17 5.35
N PHE A 224 14.50 7.23 6.15
CA PHE A 224 15.59 7.44 7.10
C PHE A 224 15.59 6.40 8.23
N SER A 225 14.41 6.07 8.78
CA SER A 225 14.27 5.01 9.80
C SER A 225 14.77 3.66 9.28
N LEU A 226 14.36 3.27 8.06
CA LEU A 226 14.83 2.01 7.46
C LEU A 226 16.34 2.01 7.22
N GLN A 227 16.91 3.10 6.69
CA GLN A 227 18.36 3.20 6.47
C GLN A 227 19.17 3.07 7.76
N GLN A 228 18.73 3.75 8.83
CA GLN A 228 19.37 3.65 10.15
C GLN A 228 19.25 2.23 10.71
N GLY A 229 18.06 1.62 10.62
CA GLY A 229 17.84 0.26 11.09
C GLY A 229 18.71 -0.77 10.36
N PHE A 230 18.83 -0.67 9.03
CA PHE A 230 19.74 -1.54 8.26
C PHE A 230 21.22 -1.35 8.64
N ALA A 231 21.65 -0.11 8.88
CA ALA A 231 23.02 0.16 9.32
C ALA A 231 23.32 -0.50 10.67
N VAL A 232 22.37 -0.47 11.61
CA VAL A 232 22.50 -1.18 12.90
C VAL A 232 22.57 -2.69 12.70
N VAL A 233 21.71 -3.26 11.85
CA VAL A 233 21.74 -4.70 11.55
C VAL A 233 23.07 -5.11 10.93
N GLN A 234 23.58 -4.35 9.95
CA GLN A 234 24.85 -4.63 9.29
C GLN A 234 26.03 -4.55 10.28
N ALA A 235 26.08 -3.48 11.09
CA ALA A 235 27.12 -3.33 12.12
C ALA A 235 27.03 -4.45 13.18
N GLY A 236 25.82 -4.85 13.56
CA GLY A 236 25.58 -5.95 14.48
C GLY A 236 26.00 -7.30 13.92
N LEU A 237 25.79 -7.54 12.63
CA LEU A 237 26.19 -8.76 11.94
C LEU A 237 27.73 -8.89 11.85
N GLU A 238 28.43 -7.78 11.58
CA GLU A 238 29.90 -7.75 11.63
C GLU A 238 30.44 -8.03 13.03
N ARG A 239 29.79 -7.52 14.09
CA ARG A 239 30.14 -7.86 15.48
C ARG A 239 29.87 -9.33 15.81
N LEU A 240 28.74 -9.87 15.37
CA LEU A 240 28.39 -11.30 15.53
C LEU A 240 29.40 -12.24 14.85
N ARG A 241 30.09 -11.78 13.80
CA ARG A 241 31.16 -12.55 13.15
C ARG A 241 32.33 -12.81 14.09
N THR A 242 32.63 -11.87 14.99
CA THR A 242 33.76 -11.97 15.94
C THR A 242 33.34 -12.41 17.33
N ASP A 243 32.13 -12.03 17.77
CA ASP A 243 31.58 -12.37 19.07
C ASP A 243 30.13 -12.85 18.95
N LEU A 244 29.96 -14.18 19.00
CA LEU A 244 28.65 -14.84 18.96
C LEU A 244 27.78 -14.56 20.20
N SER A 245 28.36 -13.98 21.26
CA SER A 245 27.62 -13.61 22.47
C SER A 245 26.94 -12.25 22.31
N TYR A 246 27.37 -11.44 21.33
CA TYR A 246 26.74 -10.17 21.04
C TYR A 246 25.27 -10.36 20.64
N ARG A 247 24.40 -9.43 21.04
CA ARG A 247 23.00 -9.41 20.66
C ARG A 247 22.69 -8.07 20.04
N LEU A 248 22.02 -8.10 18.90
CA LEU A 248 21.57 -6.89 18.23
C LEU A 248 20.53 -6.19 19.12
N PRO A 249 20.60 -4.85 19.25
CA PRO A 249 19.60 -4.08 19.99
C PRO A 249 18.25 -4.17 19.29
N ASP A 250 17.17 -4.02 20.06
CA ASP A 250 15.81 -4.04 19.50
C ASP A 250 15.64 -2.92 18.46
N GLN A 251 14.78 -3.16 17.48
CA GLN A 251 14.54 -2.25 16.35
C GLN A 251 13.04 -1.96 16.22
N ASP A 252 12.72 -0.97 15.38
CA ASP A 252 11.35 -0.63 15.04
C ASP A 252 10.57 -1.84 14.47
N HIS A 253 9.23 -1.74 14.45
CA HIS A 253 8.32 -2.86 14.15
C HIS A 253 8.68 -3.69 12.90
N GLU A 254 9.14 -3.04 11.84
CA GLU A 254 9.48 -3.68 10.56
C GLU A 254 10.73 -4.58 10.64
N LEU A 255 11.73 -4.21 11.43
CA LEU A 255 13.03 -4.93 11.50
C LEU A 255 13.14 -5.84 12.72
N ARG A 256 12.28 -5.67 13.72
CA ARG A 256 12.26 -6.48 14.94
C ARG A 256 12.20 -7.99 14.68
N PRO A 257 11.35 -8.53 13.77
CA PRO A 257 11.33 -9.97 13.49
C PRO A 257 12.68 -10.48 12.95
N VAL A 258 13.34 -9.67 12.11
CA VAL A 258 14.65 -10.00 11.52
C VAL A 258 15.73 -10.02 12.60
N VAL A 259 15.74 -9.00 13.48
CA VAL A 259 16.69 -8.92 14.61
C VAL A 259 16.52 -10.10 15.56
N GLN A 260 15.28 -10.46 15.89
CA GLN A 260 14.99 -11.63 16.73
C GLN A 260 15.51 -12.92 16.08
N ALA A 261 15.22 -13.15 14.80
CA ALA A 261 15.72 -14.32 14.08
C ALA A 261 17.25 -14.39 14.05
N ILE A 262 17.93 -13.26 13.84
CA ILE A 262 19.41 -13.19 13.88
C ILE A 262 19.93 -13.54 15.28
N ASN A 263 19.35 -12.96 16.33
CA ASN A 263 19.75 -13.23 17.71
C ASN A 263 19.54 -14.71 18.09
N THR A 264 18.41 -15.32 17.71
CA THR A 264 18.15 -16.75 17.91
C THR A 264 19.14 -17.62 17.16
N MET A 265 19.47 -17.27 15.91
CA MET A 265 20.47 -17.99 15.12
C MET A 265 21.85 -17.90 15.77
N ALA A 266 22.27 -16.73 16.24
CA ALA A 266 23.55 -16.55 16.94
C ALA A 266 23.62 -17.43 18.20
N GLU A 267 22.55 -17.48 18.99
CA GLU A 267 22.47 -18.34 20.18
C GLU A 267 22.59 -19.83 19.84
N SER A 268 21.87 -20.30 18.83
CA SER A 268 21.96 -21.71 18.39
C SER A 268 23.37 -22.09 17.95
N ARG A 269 24.06 -21.19 17.25
CA ARG A 269 25.42 -21.41 16.78
C ARG A 269 26.42 -21.45 17.93
N GLN A 270 26.25 -20.56 18.91
CA GLN A 270 27.07 -20.55 20.13
C GLN A 270 26.94 -21.87 20.90
N LYS A 271 25.72 -22.40 21.06
CA LYS A 271 25.47 -23.69 21.71
C LYS A 271 26.14 -24.85 20.94
N LEU A 272 26.05 -24.84 19.62
CA LEU A 272 26.69 -25.85 18.77
C LEU A 272 28.22 -25.82 18.87
N GLU A 273 28.84 -24.64 18.81
CA GLU A 273 30.30 -24.51 18.95
C GLU A 273 30.79 -24.96 20.33
N ALA A 274 30.03 -24.68 21.39
CA ALA A 274 30.34 -25.16 22.74
C ALA A 274 30.24 -26.70 22.84
N ALA A 275 29.21 -27.30 22.24
CA ALA A 275 29.04 -28.75 22.20
C ALA A 275 30.18 -29.44 21.44
N LEU A 276 30.57 -28.91 20.27
CA LEU A 276 31.68 -29.44 19.47
C LEU A 276 33.02 -29.34 20.22
N ARG A 277 33.32 -28.20 20.86
CA ARG A 277 34.53 -28.05 21.68
C ARG A 277 34.57 -29.05 22.84
N ARG A 278 33.42 -29.33 23.45
CA ARG A 278 33.31 -30.34 24.52
C ARG A 278 33.57 -31.74 23.96
N GLU A 279 33.00 -32.08 22.82
CA GLU A 279 33.24 -33.36 22.15
C GLU A 279 34.72 -33.54 21.80
N ASP A 280 35.35 -32.55 21.16
CA ASP A 280 36.77 -32.59 20.81
C ASP A 280 37.66 -32.78 22.03
N ARG A 281 37.37 -32.07 23.14
CA ARG A 281 38.10 -32.22 24.39
C ARG A 281 37.98 -33.64 24.95
N LEU A 282 36.78 -34.23 24.93
CA LEU A 282 36.56 -35.61 25.37
C LEU A 282 37.30 -36.61 24.47
N ARG A 283 37.31 -36.40 23.15
CA ARG A 283 38.04 -37.25 22.20
C ARG A 283 39.55 -37.20 22.44
N VAL A 284 40.11 -36.01 22.67
CA VAL A 284 41.53 -35.84 23.01
C VAL A 284 41.85 -36.51 24.34
N MET A 285 41.05 -36.27 25.38
CA MET A 285 41.21 -36.94 26.67
C MET A 285 41.16 -38.47 26.54
N GLY A 286 40.19 -39.01 25.77
CA GLY A 286 40.09 -40.44 25.52
C GLY A 286 41.31 -41.02 24.81
N ARG A 287 41.95 -40.26 23.89
CA ARG A 287 43.20 -40.67 23.25
C ARG A 287 44.38 -40.67 24.22
N VAL A 288 44.49 -39.63 25.06
CA VAL A 288 45.55 -39.52 26.08
C VAL A 288 45.42 -40.65 27.11
N VAL A 289 44.22 -40.89 27.63
CA VAL A 289 43.94 -41.97 28.58
C VAL A 289 44.28 -43.34 27.97
N ALA A 290 43.94 -43.56 26.68
CA ALA A 290 44.32 -44.78 25.97
C ALA A 290 45.84 -44.96 25.84
N GLY A 291 46.59 -43.88 25.58
CA GLY A 291 48.05 -43.90 25.54
C GLY A 291 48.66 -44.24 26.91
N ILE A 292 48.24 -43.54 27.96
CA ILE A 292 48.69 -43.79 29.34
C ILE A 292 48.38 -45.22 29.76
N ALA A 293 47.18 -45.72 29.43
CA ALA A 293 46.83 -47.09 29.77
C ALA A 293 47.70 -48.12 29.05
N HIS A 294 48.07 -47.88 27.79
CA HIS A 294 49.01 -48.74 27.09
C HIS A 294 50.39 -48.72 27.77
N GLU A 295 50.87 -47.54 28.18
CA GLU A 295 52.15 -47.37 28.86
C GLU A 295 52.19 -47.98 30.27
N ILE A 296 51.09 -47.96 31.03
CA ILE A 296 50.98 -48.61 32.35
C ILE A 296 50.85 -50.14 32.23
N ARG A 297 50.19 -50.63 31.17
CA ARG A 297 50.04 -52.07 30.95
C ARG A 297 51.39 -52.76 30.73
N ASN A 298 52.33 -52.06 30.11
CA ASN A 298 53.68 -52.58 29.83
C ASN A 298 54.49 -52.93 31.11
N PRO A 299 54.68 -52.04 32.11
CA PRO A 299 55.36 -52.37 33.36
C PRO A 299 54.55 -53.36 34.21
N LEU A 300 53.21 -53.33 34.21
CA LEU A 300 52.42 -54.34 34.91
C LEU A 300 52.66 -55.76 34.35
N ASN A 301 52.76 -55.89 33.03
CA ASN A 301 53.11 -57.16 32.39
C ASN A 301 54.54 -57.61 32.74
N SER A 302 55.50 -56.67 32.79
CA SER A 302 56.88 -56.94 33.19
C SER A 302 56.98 -57.40 34.66
N LEU A 303 56.28 -56.71 35.57
CA LEU A 303 56.19 -57.08 36.98
C LEU A 303 55.57 -58.47 37.15
N ARG A 304 54.47 -58.75 36.45
CA ARG A 304 53.82 -60.06 36.44
C ARG A 304 54.78 -61.17 36.01
N LEU A 305 55.56 -60.95 34.95
CA LEU A 305 56.54 -61.92 34.47
C LEU A 305 57.62 -62.17 35.51
N THR A 306 58.16 -61.10 36.09
CA THR A 306 59.23 -61.17 37.10
C THR A 306 58.77 -61.94 38.34
N ILE A 307 57.58 -61.66 38.85
CA ILE A 307 57.01 -62.35 40.00
C ILE A 307 56.70 -63.81 39.66
N ARG A 308 56.22 -64.13 38.45
CA ARG A 308 56.04 -65.53 38.02
C ARG A 308 57.37 -66.29 37.94
N VAL A 309 58.46 -65.65 37.53
CA VAL A 309 59.80 -66.25 37.56
C VAL A 309 60.26 -66.46 39.00
N LEU A 310 60.03 -65.48 39.89
CA LEU A 310 60.32 -65.60 41.32
C LEU A 310 59.54 -66.73 41.98
N ALA A 311 58.24 -66.85 41.65
CA ALA A 311 57.37 -67.95 42.07
C ALA A 311 57.96 -69.31 41.72
N ARG A 312 58.53 -69.45 40.51
CA ARG A 312 59.20 -70.70 40.07
C ARG A 312 60.49 -70.98 40.83
N ARG A 313 61.29 -69.95 41.14
CA ARG A 313 62.56 -70.11 41.87
C ARG A 313 62.35 -70.47 43.34
N LEU A 314 61.26 -70.00 43.95
CA LEU A 314 60.93 -70.23 45.37
C LEU A 314 59.93 -71.37 45.60
N GLN A 315 59.70 -72.25 44.61
CA GLN A 315 58.74 -73.36 44.72
C GLN A 315 58.98 -74.31 45.90
N ALA A 316 60.24 -74.42 46.36
CA ALA A 316 60.62 -75.26 47.49
C ALA A 316 60.43 -74.57 48.86
N GLN A 317 59.94 -73.32 48.90
CA GLN A 317 59.72 -72.54 50.12
C GLN A 317 58.22 -72.27 50.31
N PRO A 318 57.50 -73.10 51.09
CA PRO A 318 56.05 -72.96 51.25
C PRO A 318 55.61 -71.61 51.86
N GLU A 319 56.46 -71.00 52.70
CA GLU A 319 56.20 -69.68 53.31
C GLU A 319 56.18 -68.53 52.29
N ALA A 320 56.81 -68.68 51.12
CA ALA A 320 56.86 -67.65 50.08
C ALA A 320 55.67 -67.69 49.10
N ALA A 321 54.86 -68.76 49.13
CA ALA A 321 53.78 -68.98 48.15
C ALA A 321 52.62 -67.98 48.31
N GLU A 322 52.17 -67.73 49.54
CA GLU A 322 51.06 -66.82 49.83
C GLU A 322 51.39 -65.35 49.47
N PRO A 323 52.53 -64.77 49.88
CA PRO A 323 52.91 -63.41 49.49
C PRO A 323 53.01 -63.23 47.97
N ILE A 324 53.58 -64.21 47.26
CA ILE A 324 53.74 -64.16 45.80
C ILE A 324 52.38 -64.17 45.10
N GLN A 325 51.46 -65.03 45.54
CA GLN A 325 50.11 -65.11 44.97
C GLN A 325 49.32 -63.82 45.21
N LEU A 326 49.49 -63.18 46.37
CA LEU A 326 48.86 -61.90 46.69
C LEU A 326 49.31 -60.80 45.72
N VAL A 327 50.61 -60.68 45.42
CA VAL A 327 51.10 -59.66 44.48
C VAL A 327 50.63 -59.93 43.05
N ILE A 328 50.55 -61.20 42.62
CA ILE A 328 49.99 -61.55 41.30
C ILE A 328 48.52 -61.10 41.21
N ASN A 329 47.72 -61.39 42.25
CA ASN A 329 46.32 -61.01 42.31
C ASN A 329 46.14 -59.48 42.26
N GLU A 330 47.02 -58.71 42.92
CA GLU A 330 46.96 -57.25 42.88
C GLU A 330 47.31 -56.69 41.49
N ILE A 331 48.26 -57.29 40.78
CA ILE A 331 48.56 -56.91 39.38
C ILE A 331 47.37 -57.22 38.46
N ASP A 332 46.65 -58.32 38.68
CA ASP A 332 45.43 -58.66 37.94
C ASP A 332 44.27 -57.70 38.24
N ARG A 333 44.16 -57.26 39.49
CA ARG A 333 43.22 -56.22 39.90
C ARG A 333 43.53 -54.89 39.23
N LEU A 334 44.80 -54.48 39.16
CA LEU A 334 45.22 -53.26 38.47
C LEU A 334 44.97 -53.31 36.95
N ASP A 335 45.22 -54.44 36.27
CA ASP A 335 44.90 -54.61 34.84
C ASP A 335 43.39 -54.54 34.58
N THR A 336 42.57 -55.03 35.51
CA THR A 336 41.09 -54.96 35.42
C THR A 336 40.59 -53.52 35.61
N LEU A 337 41.11 -52.80 36.61
CA LEU A 337 40.78 -51.38 36.82
C LEU A 337 41.16 -50.55 35.59
N LEU A 338 42.32 -50.82 35.00
CA LEU A 338 42.79 -50.13 33.79
C LEU A 338 41.86 -50.35 32.58
N LYS A 339 41.37 -51.58 32.39
CA LYS A 339 40.37 -51.89 31.35
C LYS A 339 39.05 -51.15 31.58
N SER A 340 38.60 -51.05 32.83
CA SER A 340 37.36 -50.32 33.18
C SER A 340 37.47 -48.82 32.91
N LEU A 341 38.65 -48.22 33.15
CA LEU A 341 38.92 -46.81 32.84
C LEU A 341 38.87 -46.53 31.33
N LEU A 342 39.28 -47.50 30.50
CA LEU A 342 39.19 -47.41 29.03
C LEU A 342 37.79 -47.69 28.47
N ALA A 343 36.92 -48.32 29.26
CA ALA A 343 35.52 -48.59 28.90
C ALA A 343 34.61 -47.37 29.14
N PHE A 344 35.13 -46.26 29.68
CA PHE A 344 34.38 -45.01 29.83
C PHE A 344 33.94 -44.51 28.43
N PRO A 345 32.69 -44.04 28.27
CA PRO A 345 32.08 -43.93 26.94
C PRO A 345 32.88 -43.01 26.03
N ARG A 346 33.50 -43.59 24.99
CA ARG A 346 33.76 -42.86 23.76
C ARG A 346 32.38 -42.43 23.23
N PRO A 347 32.13 -41.14 22.97
CA PRO A 347 30.93 -40.76 22.24
C PRO A 347 30.99 -41.48 20.89
N ASP A 348 29.98 -42.31 20.62
CA ASP A 348 29.89 -43.11 19.43
C ASP A 348 30.17 -42.26 18.19
N THR A 349 31.12 -42.72 17.37
CA THR A 349 31.16 -42.34 15.96
C THR A 349 29.89 -42.87 15.32
N GLY A 350 28.83 -42.06 15.33
CA GLY A 350 27.55 -42.39 14.71
C GLY A 350 27.75 -42.80 13.24
N PRO A 351 26.98 -43.79 12.74
CA PRO A 351 27.08 -44.21 11.34
C PRO A 351 26.84 -43.00 10.42
N ARG A 352 27.80 -42.71 9.54
CA ARG A 352 27.56 -41.83 8.39
C ARG A 352 26.49 -42.50 7.54
N GLU A 353 25.27 -41.99 7.66
CA GLU A 353 24.17 -42.31 6.79
C GLU A 353 24.57 -41.89 5.37
N THR A 354 25.04 -42.86 4.60
CA THR A 354 25.27 -42.69 3.18
C THR A 354 23.89 -42.61 2.54
N SER A 355 23.41 -41.38 2.35
CA SER A 355 22.35 -41.04 1.41
C SER A 355 22.75 -41.55 0.03
N ARG A 356 22.46 -42.81 -0.26
CA ARG A 356 22.48 -43.39 -1.59
C ARG A 356 21.28 -42.79 -2.31
N ARG A 357 21.55 -41.67 -2.98
CA ARG A 357 20.70 -41.07 -4.01
C ARG A 357 20.35 -42.20 -4.99
N ARG A 358 19.14 -42.76 -4.88
CA ARG A 358 18.56 -43.62 -5.90
C ARG A 358 18.28 -42.72 -7.09
N GLU A 359 19.24 -42.73 -8.00
CA GLU A 359 19.11 -42.26 -9.36
C GLU A 359 18.01 -43.08 -10.03
N GLY A 360 17.03 -42.37 -10.59
CA GLY A 360 15.93 -42.97 -11.33
C GLY A 360 16.48 -43.77 -12.49
N ARG A 361 16.03 -45.01 -12.61
CA ARG A 361 16.08 -45.74 -13.86
C ARG A 361 14.65 -45.97 -14.27
N GLU A 362 14.25 -45.16 -15.24
CA GLU A 362 13.04 -45.31 -16.03
C GLU A 362 12.96 -46.73 -16.58
N ASP A 363 11.78 -47.30 -16.45
CA ASP A 363 11.34 -48.53 -17.11
C ASP A 363 10.58 -48.11 -18.37
N PRO A 364 11.02 -48.54 -19.57
CA PRO A 364 10.10 -48.65 -20.68
C PRO A 364 10.10 -50.06 -21.30
N SER A 365 8.89 -50.49 -21.67
CA SER A 365 8.52 -51.68 -22.43
C SER A 365 8.49 -52.99 -21.62
N GLY A 366 7.39 -53.75 -21.55
CA GLY A 366 6.32 -53.93 -22.51
C GLY A 366 6.27 -55.40 -22.92
N ARG A 367 5.05 -55.96 -22.93
CA ARG A 367 4.61 -57.23 -23.53
C ARG A 367 4.83 -58.57 -22.79
N SER A 368 3.67 -59.06 -22.33
CA SER A 368 2.94 -60.24 -22.82
C SER A 368 3.35 -61.66 -22.42
N HIS A 369 2.27 -62.42 -22.22
CA HIS A 369 2.10 -63.88 -22.08
C HIS A 369 2.09 -64.33 -20.61
N GLY A 370 1.06 -65.02 -20.11
CA GLY A 370 0.02 -65.79 -20.79
C GLY A 370 -0.03 -67.18 -20.15
N VAL A 371 -1.26 -67.65 -19.92
CA VAL A 371 -1.70 -68.92 -19.31
C VAL A 371 -1.86 -68.89 -17.79
#